data_AF-A0A2G2XC02-F1
#
_entry.id   AF-A0A2G2XC02-F1
#
_cell.length_a   1.000
_cell.length_b   1.000
_cell.length_c   1.000
_cell.angle_alpha   90.00
_cell.angle_beta   90.00
_cell.angle_gamma   90.00
#
_symmetry.space_group_name_H-M   'P 1'
#
loop_
_entity.id
_entity.type
_entity.pdbx_description
1 polymer ?
#
loop_
_entity_poly.entity_id
_entity_poly.type
_entity_poly.pdbx_seq_one_letter_code
_entity_poly.pdbx_strand_id
1 'polypeptide(L)'
;MALRFPRFSQGLDQDPTTRRIWFGIATAHDFESHDDIIEEPWQGNFELWVQNPLHVRPIAHAIWDPHFGQLAAEAFTRGGALVLVNIAYSGVYQWWYTIGLRTNQDLYTGALFLLFLSAISLIAGLFGVSSLAWTGHLVHVAIPTSRGEYVQWNNFLDVLLHPQELGPLLIGEWNLYAQNPDSSSHLFGPGDFLVHHAIALGLHTTTLILVKGSLDARGSKLMPDKKDFGYSFPCDGPGRGGTCDISAWDAFYLAVFWMLNTIGWVTSYWHWKHITLWQGNVSQFNESSTYLMGWLRDYLWLNSSQLINGYNPFGMNSLSVWAWMFLFGHLFWATGFMFFISWRGYWQELIETLAWAHERTPLADLIRWRDKPVALSIVQARLV
;
A
#
# COMPACT_ATOMS: atom_id res chain seq x y z
N MET A 1 8.08 -28.76 -27.85
CA MET A 1 6.75 -28.15 -27.59
C MET A 1 7.02 -26.74 -27.11
N ALA A 2 6.46 -25.70 -27.73
CA ALA A 2 6.77 -24.33 -27.31
C ALA A 2 6.30 -24.12 -25.87
N LEU A 3 7.20 -23.72 -24.98
CA LEU A 3 6.90 -23.36 -23.59
C LEU A 3 5.89 -22.21 -23.60
N ARG A 4 4.62 -22.51 -23.36
CA ARG A 4 3.57 -21.50 -23.25
C ARG A 4 3.42 -21.16 -21.76
N PHE A 5 3.09 -19.90 -21.49
CA PHE A 5 2.99 -19.38 -20.12
C PHE A 5 1.71 -19.89 -19.45
N PRO A 6 1.69 -20.20 -18.14
CA PRO A 6 2.81 -20.23 -17.21
C PRO A 6 3.63 -21.52 -17.30
N ARG A 7 4.96 -21.40 -17.25
CA ARG A 7 5.87 -22.57 -17.29
C ARG A 7 5.75 -23.47 -16.05
N PHE A 8 5.33 -22.89 -14.92
CA PHE A 8 5.29 -23.55 -13.63
C PHE A 8 3.98 -24.30 -13.34
N SER A 9 3.01 -24.28 -14.27
CA SER A 9 1.76 -25.04 -14.14
C SER A 9 1.27 -25.50 -15.52
N GLN A 10 1.52 -26.77 -15.83
CA GLN A 10 1.05 -27.49 -17.02
C GLN A 10 -0.47 -27.51 -17.09
N GLY A 11 -1.15 -27.61 -15.94
CA GLY A 11 -2.62 -27.54 -15.87
C GLY A 11 -3.16 -26.20 -16.37
N LEU A 12 -2.52 -25.09 -16.01
CA LEU A 12 -2.88 -23.75 -16.52
C LEU A 12 -2.42 -23.54 -17.96
N ASP A 13 -1.26 -24.07 -18.36
CA ASP A 13 -0.73 -23.90 -19.72
C ASP A 13 -1.65 -24.48 -20.80
N GLN A 14 -2.35 -25.55 -20.46
CA GLN A 14 -3.32 -26.21 -21.34
C GLN A 14 -4.64 -25.42 -21.48
N ASP A 15 -4.89 -24.41 -20.65
CA ASP A 15 -6.11 -23.61 -20.72
C ASP A 15 -6.13 -22.75 -22.01
N PRO A 16 -7.13 -22.94 -22.90
CA PRO A 16 -7.21 -22.22 -24.16
C PRO A 16 -7.83 -20.82 -24.03
N THR A 17 -8.20 -20.39 -22.83
CA THR A 17 -8.93 -19.14 -22.57
C THR A 17 -8.05 -18.05 -21.98
N THR A 18 -8.56 -16.82 -21.95
CA THR A 18 -7.88 -15.68 -21.29
C THR A 18 -7.66 -15.90 -19.78
N ARG A 19 -8.40 -16.84 -19.14
CA ARG A 19 -8.22 -17.23 -17.73
C ARG A 19 -6.79 -17.66 -17.43
N ARG A 20 -6.11 -18.33 -18.37
CA ARG A 20 -4.71 -18.76 -18.28
C ARG A 20 -3.77 -17.64 -17.84
N ILE A 21 -3.87 -16.48 -18.49
CA ILE A 21 -2.97 -15.35 -18.27
C ILE A 21 -3.19 -14.80 -16.87
N TRP A 22 -4.43 -14.61 -16.48
CA TRP A 22 -4.79 -14.09 -15.16
C TRP A 22 -4.36 -15.00 -14.01
N PHE A 23 -4.64 -16.30 -14.08
CA PHE A 23 -4.20 -17.24 -13.05
C PHE A 23 -2.68 -17.43 -13.07
N GLY A 24 -2.04 -17.39 -14.23
CA GLY A 24 -0.58 -17.41 -14.32
C GLY A 24 0.08 -16.19 -13.65
N ILE A 25 -0.57 -15.03 -13.64
CA ILE A 25 -0.08 -13.87 -12.87
C ILE A 25 -0.37 -14.08 -11.38
N ALA A 26 -1.60 -14.49 -11.03
CA ALA A 26 -2.05 -14.61 -9.65
C ALA A 26 -1.32 -15.70 -8.83
N THR A 27 -0.83 -16.75 -9.49
CA THR A 27 -0.15 -17.90 -8.84
C THR A 27 1.37 -17.91 -9.03
N ALA A 28 1.93 -16.87 -9.64
CA ALA A 28 3.38 -16.79 -9.92
C ALA A 28 4.25 -16.86 -8.65
N HIS A 29 3.73 -16.38 -7.52
CA HIS A 29 4.43 -16.38 -6.23
C HIS A 29 3.92 -17.45 -5.25
N ASP A 30 2.97 -18.29 -5.68
CA ASP A 30 2.52 -19.44 -4.90
C ASP A 30 3.39 -20.66 -5.25
N PHE A 31 4.64 -20.63 -4.82
CA PHE A 31 5.63 -21.64 -5.22
C PHE A 31 5.25 -23.05 -4.78
N GLU A 32 4.45 -23.18 -3.71
CA GLU A 32 3.96 -24.46 -3.20
C GLU A 32 2.98 -25.18 -4.15
N SER A 33 2.38 -24.47 -5.12
CA SER A 33 1.45 -25.05 -6.09
C SER A 33 2.05 -25.28 -7.48
N HIS A 34 3.37 -25.08 -7.66
CA HIS A 34 4.06 -25.30 -8.93
C HIS A 34 4.30 -26.82 -9.16
N ASP A 35 4.21 -27.27 -10.42
CA ASP A 35 4.17 -28.71 -10.75
C ASP A 35 5.48 -29.48 -10.41
N ASP A 36 6.62 -28.79 -10.30
CA ASP A 36 7.94 -29.38 -10.09
C ASP A 36 8.74 -28.64 -8.98
N ILE A 37 8.29 -28.71 -7.73
CA ILE A 37 9.04 -28.18 -6.56
C ILE A 37 10.17 -29.15 -6.22
N ILE A 38 11.23 -29.10 -7.02
CA ILE A 38 12.54 -29.61 -6.64
C ILE A 38 13.49 -28.43 -6.82
N GLU A 39 14.34 -28.20 -5.81
CA GLU A 39 15.32 -27.12 -5.77
C GLU A 39 16.35 -27.30 -6.90
N GLU A 40 16.00 -26.93 -8.13
CA GLU A 40 16.94 -26.90 -9.26
C GLU A 40 17.50 -25.47 -9.36
N PRO A 41 18.83 -25.28 -9.24
CA PRO A 41 19.44 -23.97 -9.28
C PRO A 41 19.27 -23.38 -10.69
N TRP A 42 18.45 -22.34 -10.79
CA TRP A 42 18.19 -21.64 -12.04
C TRP A 42 19.50 -21.11 -12.66
N GLN A 43 19.85 -21.68 -13.82
CA GLN A 43 20.82 -21.13 -14.76
C GLN A 43 20.19 -19.99 -15.56
N GLY A 44 20.57 -18.75 -15.25
CA GLY A 44 20.11 -17.53 -15.93
C GLY A 44 20.95 -17.17 -17.18
N ASN A 45 20.33 -16.50 -18.15
CA ASN A 45 20.89 -16.11 -19.45
C ASN A 45 21.55 -14.71 -19.45
N PHE A 46 22.41 -14.44 -18.46
CA PHE A 46 23.03 -13.13 -18.19
C PHE A 46 23.87 -12.56 -19.35
N GLU A 47 24.38 -13.40 -20.27
CA GLU A 47 25.29 -12.96 -21.35
C GLU A 47 24.61 -12.20 -22.50
N LEU A 48 23.28 -12.23 -22.61
CA LEU A 48 22.53 -11.48 -23.65
C LEU A 48 22.08 -10.08 -23.21
N TRP A 49 22.02 -9.80 -21.90
CA TRP A 49 21.65 -8.48 -21.38
C TRP A 49 22.83 -7.46 -21.41
N VAL A 50 24.06 -7.96 -21.54
CA VAL A 50 25.30 -7.16 -21.63
C VAL A 50 25.32 -6.19 -22.82
N GLN A 51 24.42 -6.34 -23.80
CA GLN A 51 24.57 -5.66 -25.09
C GLN A 51 24.07 -4.20 -25.17
N ASN A 52 23.14 -3.67 -24.35
CA ASN A 52 22.92 -2.19 -24.29
C ASN A 52 21.98 -1.64 -23.17
N PRO A 53 22.49 -1.26 -21.98
CA PRO A 53 21.67 -0.74 -20.87
C PRO A 53 21.74 0.79 -20.61
N LEU A 54 22.35 1.60 -21.49
CA LEU A 54 23.00 2.87 -21.11
C LEU A 54 22.20 4.19 -21.10
N HIS A 55 20.86 4.25 -21.11
CA HIS A 55 20.16 5.52 -21.48
C HIS A 55 19.12 6.12 -20.51
N VAL A 56 19.27 6.09 -19.17
CA VAL A 56 18.47 6.98 -18.28
C VAL A 56 19.24 7.44 -17.03
N ARG A 57 19.08 8.73 -16.65
CA ARG A 57 19.66 9.39 -15.45
C ARG A 57 18.57 9.94 -14.50
N PRO A 58 18.78 10.03 -13.16
CA PRO A 58 17.73 10.42 -12.21
C PRO A 58 17.70 11.90 -11.75
N ILE A 59 16.47 12.42 -11.65
CA ILE A 59 15.96 13.62 -10.93
C ILE A 59 14.65 13.16 -10.26
N ALA A 60 14.25 13.70 -9.10
CA ALA A 60 13.16 13.15 -8.29
C ALA A 60 11.83 12.81 -9.02
N HIS A 61 11.08 13.75 -9.60
CA HIS A 61 11.21 14.25 -10.98
C HIS A 61 10.51 15.63 -11.11
N ALA A 62 10.90 16.46 -12.08
CA ALA A 62 10.09 17.58 -12.53
C ALA A 62 8.77 17.06 -13.14
N ILE A 63 7.69 17.86 -13.10
CA ILE A 63 6.47 17.53 -13.86
C ILE A 63 6.71 17.93 -15.32
N TRP A 64 6.81 16.95 -16.21
CA TRP A 64 6.75 17.14 -17.65
C TRP A 64 5.51 16.42 -18.17
N ASP A 65 4.36 17.07 -18.02
CA ASP A 65 3.14 16.65 -18.67
C ASP A 65 2.82 17.63 -19.81
N PRO A 66 2.98 17.24 -21.09
CA PRO A 66 2.72 18.12 -22.22
C PRO A 66 1.25 18.54 -22.33
N HIS A 67 0.34 17.91 -21.57
CA HIS A 67 -1.06 18.31 -21.49
C HIS A 67 -1.32 19.43 -20.48
N PHE A 68 -0.32 19.82 -19.66
CA PHE A 68 -0.48 20.93 -18.72
C PHE A 68 -0.55 22.26 -19.46
N GLY A 69 -1.68 22.96 -19.31
CA GLY A 69 -1.82 24.34 -19.76
C GLY A 69 -0.98 25.31 -18.91
N GLN A 70 -0.74 26.51 -19.44
CA GLN A 70 0.06 27.55 -18.79
C GLN A 70 -0.40 27.86 -17.35
N LEU A 71 -1.72 27.88 -17.09
CA LEU A 71 -2.28 28.11 -15.75
C LEU A 71 -1.94 26.99 -14.76
N ALA A 72 -1.82 25.74 -15.23
CA ALA A 72 -1.38 24.63 -14.39
C ALA A 72 0.12 24.78 -14.08
N ALA A 73 0.94 25.13 -15.08
CA ALA A 73 2.37 25.36 -14.88
C ALA A 73 2.65 26.44 -13.83
N GLU A 74 1.93 27.57 -13.90
CA GLU A 74 2.02 28.64 -12.90
C GLU A 74 1.49 28.18 -11.53
N ALA A 75 0.40 27.41 -11.50
CA ALA A 75 -0.15 26.88 -10.25
C ALA A 75 0.77 25.87 -9.56
N PHE A 76 1.62 25.14 -10.28
CA PHE A 76 2.56 24.15 -9.71
C PHE A 76 4.00 24.66 -9.53
N THR A 77 4.29 25.90 -9.94
CA THR A 77 5.58 26.55 -9.69
C THR A 77 5.55 27.23 -8.31
N ARG A 78 6.07 26.58 -7.27
CA ARG A 78 5.98 27.02 -5.86
C ARG A 78 7.27 26.78 -5.06
N GLY A 79 7.34 27.34 -3.86
CA GLY A 79 8.49 27.16 -2.95
C GLY A 79 9.77 27.87 -3.39
N GLY A 80 9.64 28.91 -4.22
CA GLY A 80 10.78 29.62 -4.82
C GLY A 80 11.42 28.89 -6.01
N ALA A 81 10.84 27.78 -6.48
CA ALA A 81 11.31 27.07 -7.67
C ALA A 81 10.96 27.81 -8.96
N LEU A 82 11.84 27.71 -9.97
CA LEU A 82 11.62 28.23 -11.32
C LEU A 82 10.87 27.23 -12.24
N VAL A 83 10.48 26.07 -11.71
CA VAL A 83 9.92 24.92 -12.44
C VAL A 83 8.78 24.31 -11.63
N LEU A 84 7.90 23.54 -12.29
CA LEU A 84 6.81 22.79 -11.65
C LEU A 84 7.36 21.76 -10.66
N VAL A 85 6.91 21.83 -9.41
CA VAL A 85 7.38 20.95 -8.31
C VAL A 85 6.23 20.42 -7.45
N ASN A 86 6.44 19.24 -6.86
CA ASN A 86 5.55 18.65 -5.87
C ASN A 86 6.06 18.89 -4.45
N ILE A 87 5.15 19.12 -3.50
CA ILE A 87 5.47 19.21 -2.07
C ILE A 87 5.59 17.79 -1.51
N ALA A 88 6.70 17.50 -0.84
CA ALA A 88 6.92 16.21 -0.18
C ALA A 88 6.19 16.17 1.17
N TYR A 89 5.29 15.19 1.34
CA TYR A 89 4.59 14.91 2.60
C TYR A 89 5.08 13.64 3.30
N SER A 90 6.12 13.00 2.77
CA SER A 90 6.65 11.73 3.27
C SER A 90 7.41 11.83 4.59
N GLY A 91 7.68 13.04 5.11
CA GLY A 91 8.47 13.24 6.33
C GLY A 91 9.98 13.01 6.16
N VAL A 92 10.42 12.67 4.94
CA VAL A 92 11.80 12.25 4.67
C VAL A 92 12.81 13.37 4.90
N TYR A 93 12.43 14.64 4.69
CA TYR A 93 13.28 15.79 5.00
C TYR A 93 13.48 15.97 6.51
N GLN A 94 12.43 15.84 7.31
CA GLN A 94 12.48 15.90 8.77
C GLN A 94 13.32 14.75 9.33
N TRP A 95 13.17 13.57 8.76
CA TRP A 95 13.98 12.40 9.11
C TRP A 95 15.46 12.64 8.80
N TRP A 96 15.80 12.99 7.56
CA TRP A 96 17.17 13.28 7.13
C TRP A 96 17.83 14.39 7.92
N TYR A 97 17.07 15.45 8.22
CA TYR A 97 17.55 16.53 9.08
C TYR A 97 17.81 16.04 10.51
N THR A 98 16.92 15.24 11.09
CA THR A 98 17.09 14.68 12.44
C THR A 98 18.31 13.76 12.54
N ILE A 99 18.60 12.97 11.50
CA ILE A 99 19.78 12.09 11.47
C ILE A 99 21.07 12.81 11.04
N GLY A 100 21.05 14.13 10.89
CA GLY A 100 22.25 14.95 10.71
C GLY A 100 22.62 15.31 9.26
N LEU A 101 21.83 14.93 8.25
CA LEU A 101 22.11 15.31 6.85
C LEU A 101 21.82 16.81 6.64
N ARG A 102 22.74 17.53 6.01
CA ARG A 102 22.66 18.99 5.84
C ARG A 102 22.89 19.45 4.41
N THR A 103 23.53 18.64 3.57
CA THR A 103 23.89 19.02 2.20
C THR A 103 23.35 18.03 1.16
N ASN A 104 23.20 18.49 -0.09
CA ASN A 104 22.86 17.62 -1.22
C ASN A 104 23.94 16.54 -1.46
N GLN A 105 25.19 16.82 -1.08
CA GLN A 105 26.28 15.86 -1.18
C GLN A 105 26.09 14.68 -0.22
N ASP A 106 25.57 14.93 0.98
CA ASP A 106 25.26 13.88 1.96
C ASP A 106 24.19 12.92 1.40
N LEU A 107 23.14 13.48 0.78
CA LEU A 107 22.07 12.71 0.14
C LEU A 107 22.58 11.88 -1.04
N TYR A 108 23.42 12.48 -1.89
CA TYR A 108 23.99 11.79 -3.05
C TYR A 108 24.90 10.63 -2.63
N THR A 109 25.73 10.84 -1.61
CA THR A 109 26.62 9.81 -1.06
C THR A 109 25.82 8.66 -0.43
N GLY A 110 24.76 8.98 0.33
CA GLY A 110 23.85 7.97 0.89
C GLY A 110 23.11 7.17 -0.19
N ALA A 111 22.66 7.80 -1.27
CA ALA A 111 22.00 7.13 -2.38
C ALA A 111 22.92 6.14 -3.11
N LEU A 112 24.17 6.53 -3.38
CA LEU A 112 25.17 5.64 -3.98
C LEU A 112 25.50 4.45 -3.06
N PHE A 113 25.60 4.70 -1.75
CA PHE A 113 25.80 3.64 -0.77
C PHE A 113 24.65 2.62 -0.75
N LEU A 114 23.39 3.09 -0.77
CA LEU A 114 22.22 2.20 -0.81
C LEU A 114 22.12 1.42 -2.14
N LEU A 115 22.55 2.01 -3.25
CA LEU A 115 22.62 1.32 -4.53
C LEU A 115 23.66 0.19 -4.51
N PHE A 116 24.82 0.45 -3.91
CA PHE A 116 25.84 -0.56 -3.70
C PHE A 116 25.37 -1.67 -2.73
N LEU A 117 24.71 -1.30 -1.63
CA LEU A 117 24.14 -2.25 -0.67
C LEU A 117 23.03 -3.10 -1.29
N SER A 118 22.19 -2.53 -2.17
CA SER A 118 21.19 -3.26 -2.94
C SER A 118 21.85 -4.28 -3.87
N ALA A 119 22.92 -3.88 -4.59
CA ALA A 119 23.70 -4.79 -5.42
C ALA A 119 24.34 -5.92 -4.60
N ILE A 120 24.86 -5.62 -3.40
CA ILE A 120 25.36 -6.64 -2.47
C ILE A 120 24.23 -7.52 -1.97
N SER A 121 23.05 -6.99 -1.65
CA SER A 121 21.92 -7.78 -1.12
C SER A 121 21.30 -8.70 -2.16
N LEU A 122 21.39 -8.33 -3.44
CA LEU A 122 21.10 -9.21 -4.57
C LEU A 122 22.11 -10.37 -4.70
N ILE A 123 23.32 -10.23 -4.14
CA ILE A 123 24.39 -11.23 -4.17
C ILE A 123 24.50 -12.00 -2.83
N ALA A 124 24.12 -11.37 -1.72
CA ALA A 124 24.23 -11.87 -0.37
C ALA A 124 22.85 -11.84 0.29
N GLY A 125 22.25 -13.02 0.43
CA GLY A 125 21.08 -13.23 1.27
C GLY A 125 21.41 -12.96 2.74
N LEU A 126 21.29 -11.70 3.14
CA LEU A 126 20.95 -11.21 4.48
C LEU A 126 21.96 -11.48 5.63
N PHE A 127 22.63 -10.43 6.13
CA PHE A 127 23.31 -10.46 7.43
C PHE A 127 22.66 -9.49 8.43
N GLY A 128 22.23 -10.03 9.58
CA GLY A 128 21.40 -9.39 10.61
C GLY A 128 22.09 -8.49 11.63
N VAL A 129 23.16 -7.78 11.26
CA VAL A 129 23.87 -6.83 12.16
C VAL A 129 23.30 -5.40 12.08
N SER A 130 22.37 -5.16 11.15
CA SER A 130 21.80 -3.84 10.84
C SER A 130 21.15 -3.17 12.06
N SER A 131 20.52 -3.94 12.96
CA SER A 131 19.87 -3.37 14.14
C SER A 131 20.85 -2.79 15.16
N LEU A 132 22.01 -3.42 15.38
CA LEU A 132 23.02 -2.90 16.33
C LEU A 132 23.68 -1.64 15.78
N ALA A 133 24.02 -1.65 14.48
CA ALA A 133 24.57 -0.49 13.80
C ALA A 133 23.56 0.67 13.75
N TRP A 134 22.28 0.37 13.57
CA TRP A 134 21.20 1.36 13.61
C TRP A 134 21.03 1.97 15.00
N THR A 135 21.08 1.16 16.07
CA THR A 135 21.08 1.66 17.45
C THR A 135 22.27 2.57 17.70
N GLY A 136 23.47 2.19 17.24
CA GLY A 136 24.65 3.05 17.30
C GLY A 136 24.44 4.39 16.58
N HIS A 137 23.86 4.39 15.39
CA HIS A 137 23.56 5.63 14.66
C HIS A 137 22.53 6.52 15.38
N LEU A 138 21.44 5.93 15.89
CA LEU A 138 20.41 6.69 16.63
C LEU A 138 20.98 7.34 17.88
N VAL A 139 21.77 6.58 18.65
CA VAL A 139 22.37 7.07 19.89
C VAL A 139 23.42 8.13 19.59
N HIS A 140 24.35 7.87 18.67
CA HIS A 140 25.51 8.73 18.47
C HIS A 140 25.25 9.97 17.60
N VAL A 141 24.21 9.95 16.76
CA VAL A 141 23.97 11.03 15.79
C VAL A 141 22.58 11.63 15.95
N ALA A 142 21.53 10.81 15.98
CA ALA A 142 20.15 11.32 15.92
C ALA A 142 19.71 12.00 17.23
N ILE A 143 20.03 11.44 18.41
CA ILE A 143 19.66 12.01 19.71
C ILE A 143 20.37 13.34 20.03
N PRO A 144 21.69 13.49 19.82
CA PRO A 144 22.36 14.79 19.98
C PRO A 144 21.79 15.85 19.02
N THR A 145 21.55 15.45 17.77
CA THR A 145 20.99 16.34 16.75
C THR A 145 19.57 16.80 17.09
N SER A 146 18.73 15.93 17.66
CA SER A 146 17.37 16.32 18.09
C SER A 146 17.39 17.28 19.28
N ARG A 147 18.48 17.31 20.06
CA ARG A 147 18.71 18.24 21.18
C ARG A 147 19.48 19.50 20.79
N GLY A 148 19.81 19.66 19.51
CA GLY A 148 20.45 20.87 18.96
C GLY A 148 21.98 20.82 18.87
N GLU A 149 22.61 19.66 19.07
CA GLU A 149 24.06 19.46 18.96
C GLU A 149 24.47 18.96 17.56
N TYR A 150 25.66 19.33 17.06
CA TYR A 150 26.12 19.00 15.70
C TYR A 150 27.15 17.86 15.70
N VAL A 151 26.78 16.70 15.14
CA VAL A 151 27.64 15.49 15.05
C VAL A 151 27.69 14.95 13.61
N GLN A 152 28.90 14.78 13.08
CA GLN A 152 29.25 14.37 11.72
C GLN A 152 30.52 13.50 11.72
N TRP A 153 30.89 12.90 10.58
CA TRP A 153 32.05 12.00 10.48
C TRP A 153 33.39 12.62 10.93
N ASN A 154 33.52 13.93 10.80
CA ASN A 154 34.73 14.67 11.15
C ASN A 154 34.89 14.96 12.66
N ASN A 155 33.81 14.89 13.45
CA ASN A 155 33.85 15.13 14.91
C ASN A 155 33.19 14.01 15.74
N PHE A 156 32.75 12.93 15.09
CA PHE A 156 32.03 11.81 15.70
C PHE A 156 32.76 11.18 16.90
N LEU A 157 34.10 11.14 16.85
CA LEU A 157 34.92 10.53 17.91
C LEU A 157 35.15 11.47 19.11
N ASP A 158 34.81 12.75 18.98
CA ASP A 158 35.15 13.79 19.97
C ASP A 158 33.93 14.28 20.77
N VAL A 159 32.70 13.86 20.42
CA VAL A 159 31.45 14.27 21.08
C VAL A 159 30.98 13.22 22.08
N LEU A 160 30.86 13.62 23.35
CA LEU A 160 30.42 12.76 24.46
C LEU A 160 28.89 12.77 24.59
N LEU A 161 28.30 11.57 24.65
CA LEU A 161 26.84 11.35 24.58
C LEU A 161 26.12 11.38 25.92
N HIS A 162 26.83 11.01 26.97
CA HIS A 162 26.32 10.91 28.31
C HIS A 162 27.36 11.51 29.24
N PRO A 163 26.98 12.28 30.28
CA PRO A 163 27.93 12.90 31.20
C PRO A 163 28.91 11.93 31.88
N GLN A 164 28.59 10.63 31.85
CA GLN A 164 29.37 9.54 32.45
C GLN A 164 29.87 8.49 31.43
N GLU A 165 29.82 8.81 30.13
CA GLU A 165 30.34 7.98 29.02
C GLU A 165 29.81 6.53 29.04
N LEU A 166 30.71 5.55 28.80
CA LEU A 166 30.45 4.10 28.85
C LEU A 166 30.60 3.50 30.25
N GLY A 167 30.96 4.30 31.27
CA GLY A 167 31.14 3.83 32.65
C GLY A 167 29.92 3.07 33.18
N PRO A 168 28.70 3.66 33.12
CA PRO A 168 27.47 2.97 33.51
C PRO A 168 27.19 1.69 32.73
N LEU A 169 27.58 1.62 31.45
CA LEU A 169 27.41 0.42 30.63
C LEU A 169 28.29 -0.74 31.12
N LEU A 170 29.57 -0.46 31.42
CA LEU A 170 30.56 -1.46 31.83
C LEU A 170 30.42 -1.90 33.30
N ILE A 171 29.89 -1.03 34.15
CA ILE A 171 29.66 -1.29 35.58
C ILE A 171 28.27 -1.91 35.83
N GLY A 172 27.39 -1.95 34.82
CA GLY A 172 26.07 -2.59 34.87
C GLY A 172 24.93 -1.67 35.36
N GLU A 173 25.17 -0.37 35.50
CA GLU A 173 24.20 0.63 35.95
C GLU A 173 23.39 1.24 34.79
N TRP A 174 22.77 0.38 33.96
CA TRP A 174 22.13 0.79 32.69
C TRP A 174 20.93 1.73 32.86
N ASN A 175 20.32 1.77 34.06
CA ASN A 175 19.17 2.62 34.37
C ASN A 175 19.49 4.13 34.28
N LEU A 176 20.78 4.51 34.38
CA LEU A 176 21.21 5.90 34.25
C LEU A 176 20.88 6.48 32.85
N TYR A 177 20.84 5.65 31.80
CA TYR A 177 20.52 6.09 30.44
C TYR A 177 19.03 6.41 30.19
N ALA A 178 18.13 6.13 31.15
CA ALA A 178 16.68 6.30 31.00
C ALA A 178 16.09 7.53 31.73
N GLN A 179 16.93 8.35 32.39
CA GLN A 179 16.47 9.26 33.45
C GLN A 179 15.76 10.54 33.01
N ASN A 180 15.60 10.81 31.70
CA ASN A 180 14.95 12.03 31.21
C ASN A 180 14.09 11.76 29.94
N PRO A 181 12.91 11.14 30.08
CA PRO A 181 11.96 11.00 28.97
C PRO A 181 11.19 12.32 28.73
N ASP A 182 10.80 12.55 27.47
CA ASP A 182 9.92 13.67 27.10
C ASP A 182 8.49 13.48 27.66
N SER A 183 7.76 14.59 27.88
CA SER A 183 6.47 14.57 28.60
C SER A 183 5.29 14.05 27.75
N SER A 184 4.28 13.49 28.43
CA SER A 184 3.23 12.64 27.82
C SER A 184 1.80 13.23 27.84
N SER A 185 1.62 14.54 27.84
CA SER A 185 0.29 15.13 28.07
C SER A 185 -0.61 15.09 26.82
N HIS A 186 -1.45 14.05 26.69
CA HIS A 186 -2.60 14.04 25.78
C HIS A 186 -3.90 13.96 26.61
N LEU A 187 -4.80 14.94 26.41
CA LEU A 187 -6.10 14.97 27.07
C LEU A 187 -7.12 14.11 26.28
N PHE A 188 -7.89 13.26 26.98
CA PHE A 188 -8.97 12.44 26.41
C PHE A 188 -10.33 12.89 26.96
N GLY A 189 -11.38 12.88 26.11
CA GLY A 189 -12.76 13.24 26.44
C GLY A 189 -13.82 12.24 25.94
N PRO A 190 -15.13 12.55 26.08
CA PRO A 190 -16.23 11.62 25.73
C PRO A 190 -16.30 11.22 24.25
N GLY A 191 -15.93 12.14 23.34
CA GLY A 191 -15.82 11.84 21.91
C GLY A 191 -14.76 10.79 21.62
N ASP A 192 -13.62 10.86 22.31
CA ASP A 192 -12.57 9.84 22.22
C ASP A 192 -13.10 8.47 22.65
N PHE A 193 -13.84 8.41 23.77
CA PHE A 193 -14.40 7.16 24.28
C PHE A 193 -15.26 6.43 23.24
N LEU A 194 -16.17 7.14 22.57
CA LEU A 194 -17.07 6.54 21.57
C LEU A 194 -16.31 6.00 20.36
N VAL A 195 -15.33 6.75 19.85
CA VAL A 195 -14.54 6.29 18.70
C VAL A 195 -13.66 5.10 19.08
N HIS A 196 -13.07 5.07 20.27
CA HIS A 196 -12.30 3.90 20.71
C HIS A 196 -13.17 2.64 20.80
N HIS A 197 -14.45 2.76 21.17
CA HIS A 197 -15.39 1.63 21.12
C HIS A 197 -15.73 1.23 19.68
N ALA A 198 -15.89 2.18 18.76
CA ALA A 198 -16.06 1.88 17.34
C ALA A 198 -14.83 1.17 16.75
N ILE A 199 -13.62 1.62 17.09
CA ILE A 199 -12.35 0.97 16.70
C ILE A 199 -12.29 -0.45 17.27
N ALA A 200 -12.64 -0.62 18.54
CA ALA A 200 -12.71 -1.95 19.17
C ALA A 200 -13.70 -2.86 18.43
N LEU A 201 -14.90 -2.38 18.07
CA LEU A 201 -15.86 -3.12 17.25
C LEU A 201 -15.24 -3.57 15.92
N GLY A 202 -14.56 -2.66 15.21
CA GLY A 202 -13.89 -2.96 13.95
C GLY A 202 -12.81 -4.03 14.09
N LEU A 203 -11.96 -3.93 15.13
CA LEU A 203 -10.92 -4.91 15.45
C LEU A 203 -11.51 -6.29 15.77
N HIS A 204 -12.53 -6.36 16.62
CA HIS A 204 -13.17 -7.62 16.99
C HIS A 204 -13.88 -8.25 15.80
N THR A 205 -14.57 -7.47 14.97
CA THR A 205 -15.27 -7.98 13.79
C THR A 205 -14.30 -8.50 12.73
N THR A 206 -13.23 -7.74 12.45
CA THR A 206 -12.17 -8.18 11.52
C THR A 206 -11.50 -9.47 12.02
N THR A 207 -11.18 -9.53 13.31
CA THR A 207 -10.59 -10.72 13.95
C THR A 207 -11.55 -11.91 13.89
N LEU A 208 -12.84 -11.69 14.18
CA LEU A 208 -13.86 -12.74 14.13
C LEU A 208 -13.93 -13.36 12.73
N ILE A 209 -13.95 -12.55 11.68
CA ILE A 209 -14.02 -13.05 10.29
C ILE A 209 -12.78 -13.90 9.97
N LEU A 210 -11.58 -13.40 10.29
CA LEU A 210 -10.33 -14.11 10.02
C LEU A 210 -10.21 -15.40 10.83
N VAL A 211 -10.50 -15.34 12.14
CA VAL A 211 -10.43 -16.50 13.03
C VAL A 211 -11.45 -17.55 12.60
N LYS A 212 -12.70 -17.17 12.36
CA LYS A 212 -13.74 -18.08 11.87
C LYS A 212 -13.33 -18.70 10.53
N GLY A 213 -12.84 -17.89 9.58
CA GLY A 213 -12.35 -18.37 8.29
C GLY A 213 -11.23 -19.41 8.43
N SER A 214 -10.29 -19.17 9.35
CA SER A 214 -9.18 -20.09 9.63
C SER A 214 -9.62 -21.39 10.32
N LEU A 215 -10.51 -21.31 11.31
CA LEU A 215 -10.99 -22.48 12.07
C LEU A 215 -11.88 -23.38 11.19
N ASP A 216 -12.71 -22.79 10.34
CA ASP A 216 -13.59 -23.51 9.39
C ASP A 216 -12.90 -23.87 8.07
N ALA A 217 -11.60 -23.61 7.91
CA ALA A 217 -10.88 -23.84 6.65
C ALA A 217 -10.81 -25.32 6.28
N ARG A 218 -10.69 -26.20 7.28
CA ARG A 218 -10.59 -27.65 7.05
C ARG A 218 -11.93 -28.31 6.79
N GLY A 219 -13.01 -27.71 7.27
CA GLY A 219 -14.36 -28.24 7.16
C GLY A 219 -15.32 -27.51 8.09
N SER A 220 -16.59 -27.46 7.72
CA SER A 220 -17.68 -26.99 8.57
C SER A 220 -18.86 -27.95 8.48
N LYS A 221 -19.90 -27.74 9.28
CA LYS A 221 -21.13 -28.56 9.17
C LYS A 221 -21.77 -28.49 7.77
N LEU A 222 -21.64 -27.35 7.08
CA LEU A 222 -22.22 -27.14 5.75
C LEU A 222 -21.38 -27.81 4.65
N MET A 223 -20.06 -27.86 4.80
CA MET A 223 -19.12 -28.48 3.88
C MET A 223 -17.99 -29.16 4.67
N PRO A 224 -18.18 -30.44 5.07
CA PRO A 224 -17.24 -31.15 5.96
C PRO A 224 -15.88 -31.44 5.34
N ASP A 225 -15.83 -31.56 4.01
CA ASP A 225 -14.70 -31.94 3.17
C ASP A 225 -13.96 -30.72 2.56
N LYS A 226 -14.14 -29.52 3.15
CA LYS A 226 -13.58 -28.27 2.61
C LYS A 226 -12.08 -28.30 2.35
N LYS A 227 -11.31 -28.99 3.21
CA LYS A 227 -9.86 -29.16 3.06
C LYS A 227 -9.45 -29.74 1.70
N ASP A 228 -10.31 -30.53 1.05
CA ASP A 228 -9.99 -31.23 -0.19
C ASP A 228 -10.11 -30.31 -1.42
N PHE A 229 -10.66 -29.10 -1.25
CA PHE A 229 -10.85 -28.07 -2.28
C PHE A 229 -9.80 -26.96 -2.24
N GLY A 230 -8.90 -26.97 -1.23
CA GLY A 230 -7.85 -25.97 -1.06
C GLY A 230 -8.32 -24.65 -0.44
N TYR A 231 -7.43 -23.65 -0.43
CA TYR A 231 -7.66 -22.36 0.24
C TYR A 231 -8.67 -21.47 -0.51
N SER A 232 -8.57 -21.42 -1.84
CA SER A 232 -9.34 -20.52 -2.70
C SER A 232 -10.13 -21.30 -3.76
N PHE A 233 -11.45 -21.24 -3.67
CA PHE A 233 -12.39 -21.88 -4.60
C PHE A 233 -13.72 -21.11 -4.60
N PRO A 234 -14.54 -21.16 -5.66
CA PRO A 234 -15.67 -20.25 -5.84
C PRO A 234 -16.85 -20.52 -4.89
N CYS A 235 -17.29 -21.77 -4.83
CA CYS A 235 -18.38 -22.30 -4.00
C CYS A 235 -18.44 -23.83 -4.16
N ASP A 236 -19.30 -24.49 -3.38
CA ASP A 236 -19.69 -25.90 -3.56
C ASP A 236 -21.14 -26.00 -4.10
N GLY A 237 -21.43 -25.17 -5.11
CA GLY A 237 -22.69 -25.13 -5.84
C GLY A 237 -23.90 -24.52 -5.09
N PRO A 238 -25.06 -24.45 -5.75
CA PRO A 238 -26.30 -23.88 -5.19
C PRO A 238 -27.05 -24.85 -4.25
N GLY A 239 -26.60 -26.10 -4.12
CA GLY A 239 -27.19 -27.09 -3.23
C GLY A 239 -27.09 -26.70 -1.75
N ARG A 240 -27.81 -27.43 -0.88
CA ARG A 240 -27.81 -27.22 0.59
C ARG A 240 -28.16 -25.79 1.04
N GLY A 241 -28.94 -25.06 0.23
CA GLY A 241 -29.35 -23.68 0.48
C GLY A 241 -28.39 -22.61 -0.10
N GLY A 242 -27.35 -23.02 -0.82
CA GLY A 242 -26.35 -22.14 -1.41
C GLY A 242 -25.07 -22.09 -0.58
N THR A 243 -23.92 -22.15 -1.25
CA THR A 243 -22.58 -22.18 -0.61
C THR A 243 -21.66 -21.09 -1.14
N CYS A 244 -22.23 -19.95 -1.53
CA CYS A 244 -21.45 -18.77 -1.91
C CYS A 244 -20.56 -18.31 -0.74
N ASP A 245 -19.35 -17.86 -1.06
CA ASP A 245 -18.40 -17.26 -0.09
C ASP A 245 -18.04 -18.21 1.07
N ILE A 246 -17.92 -19.52 0.78
CA ILE A 246 -17.68 -20.55 1.80
C ILE A 246 -16.19 -20.86 2.02
N SER A 247 -15.31 -20.48 1.09
CA SER A 247 -13.87 -20.79 1.16
C SER A 247 -13.18 -19.95 2.24
N ALA A 248 -11.98 -20.39 2.67
CA ALA A 248 -11.20 -19.61 3.63
C ALA A 248 -10.65 -18.31 3.00
N TRP A 249 -10.38 -18.32 1.69
CA TRP A 249 -10.05 -17.12 0.92
C TRP A 249 -11.19 -16.09 0.92
N ASP A 250 -12.45 -16.52 0.83
CA ASP A 250 -13.60 -15.62 0.86
C ASP A 250 -13.73 -14.90 2.22
N ALA A 251 -13.34 -15.56 3.32
CA ALA A 251 -13.26 -14.91 4.62
C ALA A 251 -12.15 -13.84 4.66
N PHE A 252 -11.01 -14.08 4.02
CA PHE A 252 -9.96 -13.05 3.85
C PHE A 252 -10.50 -11.85 3.05
N TYR A 253 -11.15 -12.11 1.90
CA TYR A 253 -11.80 -11.08 1.09
C TYR A 253 -12.78 -10.23 1.91
N LEU A 254 -13.67 -10.85 2.70
CA LEU A 254 -14.60 -10.13 3.57
C LEU A 254 -13.89 -9.35 4.69
N ALA A 255 -12.81 -9.89 5.24
CA ALA A 255 -12.03 -9.22 6.27
C ALA A 255 -11.34 -7.95 5.74
N VAL A 256 -10.98 -7.87 4.45
CA VAL A 256 -10.39 -6.68 3.85
C VAL A 256 -11.35 -5.48 3.91
N PHE A 257 -12.65 -5.66 3.67
CA PHE A 257 -13.63 -4.57 3.82
C PHE A 257 -13.68 -4.05 5.25
N TRP A 258 -13.73 -4.96 6.23
CA TRP A 258 -13.75 -4.59 7.65
C TRP A 258 -12.46 -3.94 8.11
N MET A 259 -11.32 -4.40 7.59
CA MET A 259 -10.01 -3.82 7.85
C MET A 259 -9.91 -2.39 7.30
N LEU A 260 -10.29 -2.16 6.03
CA LEU A 260 -10.31 -0.82 5.43
C LEU A 260 -11.26 0.13 6.18
N ASN A 261 -12.43 -0.35 6.58
CA ASN A 261 -13.38 0.42 7.37
C ASN A 261 -12.83 0.75 8.78
N THR A 262 -12.20 -0.22 9.45
CA THR A 262 -11.61 -0.01 10.78
C THR A 262 -10.44 0.98 10.72
N ILE A 263 -9.55 0.83 9.74
CA ILE A 263 -8.44 1.77 9.52
C ILE A 263 -9.01 3.16 9.18
N GLY A 264 -10.05 3.24 8.35
CA GLY A 264 -10.75 4.48 8.02
C GLY A 264 -11.29 5.20 9.26
N TRP A 265 -11.87 4.48 10.23
CA TRP A 265 -12.30 5.05 11.51
C TRP A 265 -11.11 5.58 12.33
N VAL A 266 -10.03 4.81 12.45
CA VAL A 266 -8.82 5.20 13.18
C VAL A 266 -8.18 6.45 12.58
N THR A 267 -7.96 6.46 11.26
CA THR A 267 -7.31 7.59 10.58
C THR A 267 -8.19 8.83 10.56
N SER A 268 -9.51 8.68 10.41
CA SER A 268 -10.45 9.81 10.49
C SER A 268 -10.48 10.44 11.88
N TYR A 269 -10.47 9.60 12.92
CA TYR A 269 -10.36 10.05 14.30
C TYR A 269 -9.07 10.81 14.56
N TRP A 270 -7.93 10.21 14.19
CA TRP A 270 -6.62 10.83 14.35
C TRP A 270 -6.56 12.17 13.62
N HIS A 271 -6.99 12.20 12.36
CA HIS A 271 -6.92 13.39 11.52
C HIS A 271 -7.80 14.52 12.06
N TRP A 272 -9.07 14.24 12.41
CA TRP A 272 -9.95 15.28 12.93
C TRP A 272 -9.48 15.83 14.28
N LYS A 273 -9.05 14.95 15.19
CA LYS A 273 -8.51 15.37 16.50
C LYS A 273 -7.29 16.27 16.33
N HIS A 274 -6.37 15.95 15.42
CA HIS A 274 -5.18 16.76 15.18
C HIS A 274 -5.48 18.08 14.46
N ILE A 275 -6.41 18.09 13.49
CA ILE A 275 -6.84 19.34 12.83
C ILE A 275 -7.35 20.34 13.87
N THR A 276 -8.24 19.91 14.78
CA THR A 276 -8.82 20.81 15.78
C THR A 276 -7.78 21.30 16.79
N LEU A 277 -6.78 20.48 17.12
CA LEU A 277 -5.61 20.90 17.92
C LEU A 277 -4.77 21.95 17.19
N TRP A 278 -4.42 21.71 15.92
CA TRP A 278 -3.61 22.62 15.11
C TRP A 278 -4.31 23.95 14.79
N GLN A 279 -5.64 23.94 14.70
CA GLN A 279 -6.46 25.15 14.58
C GLN A 279 -6.66 25.88 15.91
N GLY A 280 -6.25 25.30 17.03
CA GLY A 280 -6.48 25.84 18.37
C GLY A 280 -7.95 25.79 18.82
N ASN A 281 -8.80 25.02 18.15
CA ASN A 281 -10.24 24.93 18.39
C ASN A 281 -10.66 23.52 18.82
N VAL A 282 -10.11 23.04 19.93
CA VAL A 282 -10.33 21.67 20.44
C VAL A 282 -11.79 21.42 20.84
N SER A 283 -12.55 22.47 21.19
CA SER A 283 -13.97 22.35 21.54
C SER A 283 -14.80 21.79 20.38
N GLN A 284 -14.46 22.11 19.12
CA GLN A 284 -15.17 21.59 17.95
C GLN A 284 -15.20 20.06 17.95
N PHE A 285 -14.05 19.41 18.18
CA PHE A 285 -13.98 17.96 18.27
C PHE A 285 -14.71 17.45 19.50
N ASN A 286 -14.47 18.04 20.67
CA ASN A 286 -15.04 17.58 21.93
C ASN A 286 -16.57 17.59 21.94
N GLU A 287 -17.19 18.56 21.27
CA GLU A 287 -18.66 18.69 21.19
C GLU A 287 -19.24 17.85 20.03
N SER A 288 -18.65 17.95 18.83
CA SER A 288 -19.26 17.42 17.60
C SER A 288 -18.97 15.95 17.34
N SER A 289 -17.89 15.39 17.91
CA SER A 289 -17.53 13.99 17.69
C SER A 289 -18.46 12.99 18.37
N THR A 290 -19.33 13.44 19.27
CA THR A 290 -20.26 12.59 20.04
C THR A 290 -21.47 12.10 19.24
N TYR A 291 -21.72 12.66 18.05
CA TYR A 291 -22.82 12.27 17.17
C TYR A 291 -22.38 12.24 15.70
N LEU A 292 -22.93 11.29 14.91
CA LEU A 292 -22.46 11.02 13.55
C LEU A 292 -22.62 12.21 12.57
N MET A 293 -23.62 13.07 12.78
CA MET A 293 -23.77 14.26 11.92
C MET A 293 -22.63 15.27 12.09
N GLY A 294 -21.97 15.31 13.25
CA GLY A 294 -20.77 16.13 13.45
C GLY A 294 -19.62 15.63 12.58
N TRP A 295 -19.42 14.31 12.48
CA TRP A 295 -18.43 13.71 11.58
C TRP A 295 -18.71 14.01 10.11
N LEU A 296 -19.98 14.02 9.71
CA LEU A 296 -20.33 14.34 8.32
C LEU A 296 -20.15 15.83 8.02
N ARG A 297 -20.69 16.71 8.86
CA ARG A 297 -20.74 18.16 8.61
C ARG A 297 -19.41 18.85 8.93
N ASP A 298 -18.89 18.65 10.13
CA ASP A 298 -17.78 19.44 10.68
C ASP A 298 -16.42 18.83 10.38
N TYR A 299 -16.38 17.55 9.99
CA TYR A 299 -15.18 16.89 9.51
C TYR A 299 -15.17 16.70 7.99
N LEU A 300 -16.02 15.83 7.44
CA LEU A 300 -15.96 15.49 6.01
C LEU A 300 -16.32 16.69 5.10
N TRP A 301 -17.49 17.29 5.32
CA TRP A 301 -17.98 18.37 4.48
C TRP A 301 -17.12 19.63 4.63
N LEU A 302 -16.90 20.11 5.86
CA LEU A 302 -16.15 21.33 6.13
C LEU A 302 -14.72 21.29 5.55
N ASN A 303 -13.98 20.19 5.78
CA ASN A 303 -12.59 20.09 5.35
C ASN A 303 -12.44 19.74 3.85
N SER A 304 -13.49 19.29 3.17
CA SER A 304 -13.47 19.05 1.72
C SER A 304 -13.49 20.34 0.89
N SER A 305 -13.88 21.47 1.48
CA SER A 305 -14.13 22.74 0.78
C SER A 305 -12.96 23.24 -0.07
N GLN A 306 -11.73 23.21 0.47
CA GLN A 306 -10.53 23.63 -0.28
C GLN A 306 -10.15 22.61 -1.37
N LEU A 307 -10.27 21.32 -1.07
CA LEU A 307 -9.97 20.23 -1.98
C LEU A 307 -10.84 20.31 -3.24
N ILE A 308 -12.16 20.41 -3.08
CA ILE A 308 -13.10 20.44 -4.22
C ILE A 308 -12.98 21.72 -5.05
N ASN A 309 -12.41 22.79 -4.48
CA ASN A 309 -12.09 24.03 -5.18
C ASN A 309 -10.65 24.06 -5.73
N GLY A 310 -9.96 22.91 -5.78
CA GLY A 310 -8.64 22.80 -6.40
C GLY A 310 -8.65 23.24 -7.87
N TYR A 311 -9.76 23.02 -8.57
CA TYR A 311 -10.08 23.62 -9.87
C TYR A 311 -11.57 23.93 -9.93
N ASN A 312 -11.94 25.02 -10.60
CA ASN A 312 -13.33 25.45 -10.79
C ASN A 312 -13.45 26.23 -12.12
N PRO A 313 -14.66 26.67 -12.52
CA PRO A 313 -14.84 27.42 -13.77
C PRO A 313 -14.06 28.73 -13.88
N PHE A 314 -13.56 29.27 -12.76
CA PHE A 314 -12.84 30.55 -12.70
C PHE A 314 -11.32 30.39 -12.68
N GLY A 315 -10.80 29.17 -12.49
CA GLY A 315 -9.36 28.90 -12.46
C GLY A 315 -8.99 27.63 -11.70
N MET A 316 -7.69 27.42 -11.52
CA MET A 316 -7.14 26.28 -10.79
C MET A 316 -6.01 26.70 -9.86
N ASN A 317 -5.75 25.90 -8.83
CA ASN A 317 -4.61 26.04 -7.91
C ASN A 317 -3.89 24.69 -7.78
N SER A 318 -2.85 24.59 -6.94
CA SER A 318 -2.06 23.36 -6.79
C SER A 318 -2.82 22.20 -6.14
N LEU A 319 -3.98 22.46 -5.56
CA LEU A 319 -4.85 21.41 -5.07
C LEU A 319 -5.60 20.71 -6.20
N SER A 320 -5.52 21.21 -7.44
CA SER A 320 -6.16 20.62 -8.61
C SER A 320 -5.81 19.15 -8.82
N VAL A 321 -4.54 18.75 -8.64
CA VAL A 321 -4.14 17.34 -8.74
C VAL A 321 -4.81 16.47 -7.66
N TRP A 322 -4.89 16.98 -6.43
CA TRP A 322 -5.56 16.28 -5.33
C TRP A 322 -7.06 16.20 -5.54
N ALA A 323 -7.68 17.26 -6.07
CA ALA A 323 -9.10 17.29 -6.44
C ALA A 323 -9.42 16.25 -7.53
N TRP A 324 -8.56 16.15 -8.54
CA TRP A 324 -8.71 15.15 -9.60
C TRP A 324 -8.52 13.73 -9.07
N MET A 325 -7.47 13.48 -8.27
CA MET A 325 -7.26 12.18 -7.63
C MET A 325 -8.38 11.80 -6.67
N PHE A 326 -9.01 12.78 -6.00
CA PHE A 326 -10.17 12.55 -5.16
C PHE A 326 -11.36 12.01 -5.95
N LEU A 327 -11.69 12.62 -7.10
CA LEU A 327 -12.72 12.10 -8.00
C LEU A 327 -12.33 10.76 -8.63
N PHE A 328 -11.06 10.62 -9.00
CA PHE A 328 -10.53 9.36 -9.53
C PHE A 328 -10.69 8.22 -8.51
N GLY A 329 -10.40 8.47 -7.23
CA GLY A 329 -10.65 7.52 -6.16
C GLY A 329 -12.13 7.09 -6.06
N HIS A 330 -13.06 8.05 -6.20
CA HIS A 330 -14.50 7.74 -6.24
C HIS A 330 -14.87 6.89 -7.47
N LEU A 331 -14.30 7.19 -8.64
CA LEU A 331 -14.52 6.42 -9.85
C LEU A 331 -14.04 4.97 -9.69
N PHE A 332 -12.84 4.76 -9.17
CA PHE A 332 -12.28 3.41 -8.96
C PHE A 332 -13.07 2.64 -7.90
N TRP A 333 -13.42 3.29 -6.79
CA TRP A 333 -14.25 2.69 -5.76
C TRP A 333 -15.61 2.26 -6.31
N ALA A 334 -16.30 3.13 -7.06
CA ALA A 334 -17.58 2.81 -7.70
C ALA A 334 -17.45 1.73 -8.79
N THR A 335 -16.34 1.71 -9.53
CA THR A 335 -16.04 0.66 -10.52
C THR A 335 -15.90 -0.70 -9.85
N GLY A 336 -15.31 -0.77 -8.65
CA GLY A 336 -15.26 -2.01 -7.85
C GLY A 336 -16.64 -2.62 -7.58
N PHE A 337 -17.68 -1.80 -7.35
CA PHE A 337 -19.05 -2.31 -7.15
C PHE A 337 -19.61 -3.05 -8.35
N MET A 338 -19.14 -2.74 -9.57
CA MET A 338 -19.52 -3.50 -10.76
C MET A 338 -19.16 -4.98 -10.56
N PHE A 339 -17.96 -5.27 -10.07
CA PHE A 339 -17.46 -6.63 -9.87
C PHE A 339 -18.04 -7.31 -8.61
N PHE A 340 -18.33 -6.55 -7.55
CA PHE A 340 -18.93 -7.10 -6.33
C PHE A 340 -20.42 -7.45 -6.48
N ILE A 341 -21.17 -6.65 -7.25
CA ILE A 341 -22.62 -6.79 -7.38
C ILE A 341 -22.99 -7.70 -8.55
N SER A 342 -22.38 -7.50 -9.73
CA SER A 342 -22.72 -8.26 -10.93
C SER A 342 -21.81 -9.47 -11.10
N TRP A 343 -22.40 -10.65 -11.18
CA TRP A 343 -21.64 -11.90 -11.11
C TRP A 343 -21.38 -12.48 -12.50
N ARG A 344 -20.44 -13.43 -12.57
CA ARG A 344 -19.86 -13.99 -13.79
C ARG A 344 -20.86 -14.34 -14.90
N GLY A 345 -21.99 -14.95 -14.57
CA GLY A 345 -22.95 -15.47 -15.57
C GLY A 345 -23.43 -14.40 -16.54
N TYR A 346 -23.80 -13.23 -16.02
CA TYR A 346 -24.25 -12.09 -16.83
C TYR A 346 -23.19 -11.64 -17.85
N TRP A 347 -21.94 -11.50 -17.40
CA TRP A 347 -20.84 -11.07 -18.26
C TRP A 347 -20.42 -12.14 -19.27
N GLN A 348 -20.53 -13.41 -18.91
CA GLN A 348 -20.21 -14.51 -19.82
C GLN A 348 -21.17 -14.54 -21.01
N GLU A 349 -22.48 -14.41 -20.77
CA GLU A 349 -23.48 -14.33 -21.85
C GLU A 349 -23.24 -13.10 -22.74
N LEU A 350 -22.93 -11.94 -22.14
CA LEU A 350 -22.59 -10.75 -22.91
C LEU A 350 -21.36 -10.98 -23.81
N ILE A 351 -20.28 -11.57 -23.28
CA ILE A 351 -19.07 -11.86 -24.06
C ILE A 351 -19.34 -12.80 -25.22
N GLU A 352 -20.24 -13.77 -25.05
CA GLU A 352 -20.65 -14.68 -26.12
C GLU A 352 -21.33 -13.93 -27.27
N THR A 353 -22.16 -12.93 -26.98
CA THR A 353 -22.74 -12.06 -28.03
C THR A 353 -21.69 -11.22 -28.75
N LEU A 354 -20.66 -10.75 -28.04
CA LEU A 354 -19.55 -9.99 -28.63
C LEU A 354 -18.67 -10.89 -29.51
N ALA A 355 -18.38 -12.12 -29.07
CA ALA A 355 -17.64 -13.10 -29.86
C ALA A 355 -18.39 -13.44 -31.15
N TRP A 356 -19.70 -13.67 -31.06
CA TRP A 356 -20.56 -13.85 -32.23
C TRP A 356 -20.52 -12.66 -33.19
N ALA A 357 -20.57 -11.44 -32.66
CA ALA A 357 -20.53 -10.22 -33.47
C ALA A 357 -19.18 -10.06 -34.18
N HIS A 358 -18.07 -10.33 -33.47
CA HIS A 358 -16.71 -10.26 -34.02
C HIS A 358 -16.52 -11.22 -35.20
N GLU A 359 -16.93 -12.48 -35.04
CA GLU A 359 -16.82 -13.50 -36.08
C GLU A 359 -17.69 -13.23 -37.32
N ARG A 360 -18.75 -12.44 -37.17
CA ARG A 360 -19.69 -12.10 -38.25
C ARG A 360 -19.49 -10.70 -38.84
N THR A 361 -18.53 -9.93 -38.32
CA THR A 361 -18.25 -8.59 -38.84
C THR A 361 -17.20 -8.69 -39.94
N PRO A 362 -17.54 -8.37 -41.21
CA PRO A 362 -16.57 -8.41 -42.31
C PRO A 362 -15.36 -7.54 -42.02
N LEU A 363 -14.17 -7.97 -42.46
CA LEU A 363 -12.86 -7.34 -42.21
C LEU A 363 -12.33 -7.54 -40.79
N ALA A 364 -13.19 -7.61 -39.77
CA ALA A 364 -12.78 -7.93 -38.39
C ALA A 364 -12.51 -9.43 -38.20
N ASP A 365 -13.22 -10.28 -38.94
CA ASP A 365 -13.09 -11.74 -38.98
C ASP A 365 -11.70 -12.24 -39.46
N LEU A 366 -10.95 -11.38 -40.15
CA LEU A 366 -9.56 -11.59 -40.53
C LEU A 366 -8.63 -11.63 -39.30
N ILE A 367 -9.01 -10.97 -38.20
CA ILE A 367 -8.25 -10.92 -36.95
C ILE A 367 -8.86 -11.92 -35.97
N ARG A 368 -8.09 -12.93 -35.57
CA ARG A 368 -8.54 -13.95 -34.61
C ARG A 368 -7.81 -13.82 -33.28
N TRP A 369 -8.54 -14.04 -32.19
CA TRP A 369 -7.94 -14.15 -30.87
C TRP A 369 -7.11 -15.44 -30.74
N ARG A 370 -6.00 -15.34 -30.00
CA ARG A 370 -5.17 -16.50 -29.67
C ARG A 370 -5.75 -17.31 -28.50
N ASP A 371 -6.23 -16.61 -27.48
CA ASP A 371 -6.88 -17.18 -26.30
C ASP A 371 -8.37 -16.79 -26.33
N LYS A 372 -9.26 -17.75 -26.07
CA LYS A 372 -10.71 -17.50 -26.13
C LYS A 372 -11.13 -16.50 -25.04
N PRO A 373 -11.88 -15.43 -25.39
CA PRO A 373 -12.35 -14.47 -24.40
C PRO A 373 -13.42 -15.12 -23.52
N VAL A 374 -13.20 -15.07 -22.20
CA VAL A 374 -14.16 -15.50 -21.19
C VAL A 374 -14.27 -14.46 -20.09
N ALA A 375 -15.41 -14.42 -19.41
CA ALA A 375 -15.57 -13.59 -18.22
C ALA A 375 -14.59 -14.02 -17.12
N LEU A 376 -14.22 -13.07 -16.24
CA LEU A 376 -13.42 -13.34 -15.05
C LEU A 376 -14.04 -14.49 -14.24
N SER A 377 -13.19 -15.29 -13.61
CA SER A 377 -13.65 -16.31 -12.66
C SER A 377 -14.32 -15.66 -11.46
N ILE A 378 -15.13 -16.42 -10.71
CA ILE A 378 -15.83 -15.91 -9.52
C ILE A 378 -14.83 -15.37 -8.48
N VAL A 379 -13.75 -16.12 -8.22
CA VAL A 379 -12.69 -15.70 -7.30
C VAL A 379 -11.93 -14.48 -7.84
N GLN A 380 -11.65 -14.44 -9.15
CA GLN A 380 -10.99 -13.29 -9.77
C GLN A 380 -11.81 -12.01 -9.64
N ALA A 381 -13.12 -12.07 -9.88
CA ALA A 381 -14.00 -10.90 -9.75
C ALA A 381 -14.16 -10.40 -8.30
N ARG A 382 -13.86 -11.24 -7.31
CA ARG A 382 -13.79 -10.82 -5.90
C ARG A 382 -12.46 -10.14 -5.57
N LEU A 383 -11.38 -10.54 -6.23
CA LEU A 383 -10.04 -10.02 -6.02
C LEU A 383 -9.80 -8.68 -6.74
N VAL A 384 -10.28 -8.59 -7.98
CA VAL A 384 -10.29 -7.39 -8.82
C VAL A 384 -11.28 -6.39 -8.28
#